data_AF-A0A8T6XIE1-F1
#
_entry.id   AF-A0A8T6XIE1-F1
#
_cell.length_a   1.000
_cell.length_b   1.000
_cell.length_c   1.000
_cell.angle_alpha   90.00
_cell.angle_beta   90.00
_cell.angle_gamma   90.00
#
_symmetry.space_group_name_H-M   'P 1'
#
loop_
_entity.id
_entity.type
_entity.pdbx_description
1 polymer ?
#
loop_
_entity_poly.entity_id
_entity_poly.type
_entity_poly.pdbx_seq_one_letter_code
_entity_poly.pdbx_strand_id
1 'polypeptide(L)'
;MSWRADLRRWTAPARGTGAPAMALLVLALLVIATMPPAPPPSMNGREAVPWTGEVLTVTGVTEISGVETYESVRVESGGRLVIPKGASLSAVSMTMEGDSGLEMTGGTLLLRAGPDGEEASLIANCQYVDLTRGSTVLVWGGNGTGDVDSSAGTRAGVSISAKDYITMSDSILEVRGGDGLSPEVPLSEFGLMGDHCSGGDAVLALHALGNEGAVNVRSSRVLVQAGRGGDAPDGLPQPGVQGRRGGGYSDGGPVGDRVGTGGSAWFNLSADYIYLDGSNISIGAGAGGDAGDGGQVASGAGYGGGGGGYSGGTGAGATDEVASPGGRVFGDVGSGGNVWMMVEGHNLLQKDTRMSLRGGDG
;
A
#
# COMPACT_ATOMS: atom_id res chain seq x y z
N MET A 1 67.56 -45.39 22.49
CA MET A 1 66.23 -46.03 22.51
C MET A 1 65.82 -46.33 21.06
N SER A 2 65.50 -47.60 20.79
CA SER A 2 64.91 -48.15 19.56
C SER A 2 63.50 -47.57 19.33
N TRP A 3 62.90 -47.53 18.13
CA TRP A 3 62.57 -48.64 17.23
C TRP A 3 62.25 -48.16 15.79
N ARG A 4 62.34 -49.11 14.85
CA ARG A 4 61.98 -49.07 13.42
C ARG A 4 60.45 -49.07 13.17
N ALA A 5 60.11 -48.95 11.87
CA ALA A 5 58.92 -49.48 11.15
C ALA A 5 57.75 -48.47 10.99
N ASP A 6 56.96 -48.43 9.91
CA ASP A 6 56.80 -49.29 8.73
C ASP A 6 56.04 -48.51 7.65
N LEU A 7 56.43 -48.65 6.38
CA LEU A 7 55.69 -48.15 5.21
C LEU A 7 54.58 -49.16 4.86
N ARG A 8 53.34 -48.88 5.25
CA ARG A 8 52.17 -49.64 4.79
C ARG A 8 51.56 -49.01 3.54
N ARG A 9 51.59 -49.82 2.47
CA ARG A 9 50.81 -49.68 1.24
C ARG A 9 49.33 -49.49 1.57
N TRP A 10 48.71 -48.48 0.98
CA TRP A 10 47.27 -48.44 0.78
C TRP A 10 46.96 -48.75 -0.67
N THR A 11 46.35 -49.91 -0.86
CA THR A 11 45.73 -50.39 -2.09
C THR A 11 44.45 -49.62 -2.36
N ALA A 12 44.30 -49.14 -3.59
CA ALA A 12 43.07 -48.52 -4.08
C ALA A 12 41.90 -49.53 -4.09
N PRO A 13 40.68 -49.14 -3.70
CA PRO A 13 39.50 -49.95 -3.94
C PRO A 13 38.98 -49.76 -5.38
N ALA A 14 38.41 -50.85 -5.88
CA ALA A 14 37.98 -51.10 -7.23
C ALA A 14 36.92 -50.11 -7.76
N ARG A 15 37.02 -49.79 -9.06
CA ARG A 15 35.99 -49.12 -9.84
C ARG A 15 34.74 -50.00 -9.90
N GLY A 16 33.71 -49.63 -9.13
CA GLY A 16 32.35 -50.10 -9.32
C GLY A 16 31.68 -49.32 -10.44
N THR A 17 31.41 -49.99 -11.56
CA THR A 17 30.52 -49.55 -12.62
C THR A 17 29.07 -49.64 -12.14
N GLY A 18 28.44 -48.50 -11.86
CA GLY A 18 27.04 -48.47 -11.44
C GLY A 18 26.43 -47.07 -11.43
N ALA A 19 25.60 -46.79 -12.44
CA ALA A 19 24.51 -45.82 -12.47
C ALA A 19 24.82 -44.29 -12.47
N PRO A 20 25.00 -43.66 -13.64
CA PRO A 20 24.91 -42.20 -13.79
C PRO A 20 23.45 -41.66 -13.73
N ALA A 21 22.44 -42.51 -13.51
CA ALA A 21 21.03 -42.09 -13.55
C ALA A 21 20.52 -41.43 -12.24
N MET A 22 21.09 -41.77 -11.08
CA MET A 22 20.63 -41.23 -9.79
C MET A 22 21.13 -39.79 -9.52
N ALA A 23 22.31 -39.43 -10.03
CA ALA A 23 22.85 -38.08 -9.88
C ALA A 23 22.07 -37.04 -10.71
N LEU A 24 21.52 -37.42 -11.86
CA LEU A 24 20.68 -36.57 -12.69
C LEU A 24 19.27 -36.36 -12.12
N LEU A 25 18.71 -37.35 -11.42
CA LEU A 25 17.39 -37.21 -10.79
C LEU A 25 17.43 -36.30 -9.55
N VAL A 26 18.51 -36.37 -8.75
CA VAL A 26 18.70 -35.48 -7.59
C VAL A 26 18.99 -34.04 -8.03
N LEU A 27 19.69 -33.83 -9.15
CA LEU A 27 19.90 -32.49 -9.70
C LEU A 27 18.63 -31.90 -10.34
N ALA A 28 17.77 -32.73 -10.96
CA ALA A 28 16.48 -32.30 -11.49
C ALA A 28 15.47 -31.95 -10.38
N LEU A 29 15.50 -32.66 -9.24
CA LEU A 29 14.67 -32.34 -8.08
C LEU A 29 15.15 -31.10 -7.32
N LEU A 30 16.46 -30.83 -7.29
CA LEU A 30 17.00 -29.62 -6.65
C LEU A 30 16.70 -28.34 -7.46
N VAL A 31 16.55 -28.44 -8.78
CA VAL A 31 16.23 -27.29 -9.66
C VAL A 31 14.73 -26.94 -9.63
N ILE A 32 13.85 -27.88 -9.32
CA ILE A 32 12.41 -27.60 -9.15
C ILE A 32 12.12 -26.94 -7.79
N ALA A 33 12.99 -27.12 -6.78
CA ALA A 33 12.82 -26.52 -5.44
C ALA A 33 13.35 -25.09 -5.31
N THR A 34 14.00 -24.52 -6.32
CA THR A 34 14.53 -23.15 -6.30
C THR A 34 13.85 -22.21 -7.29
N MET A 35 12.70 -22.59 -7.85
CA MET A 35 11.89 -21.60 -8.55
C MET A 35 11.38 -20.60 -7.50
N PRO A 36 11.72 -19.30 -7.59
CA PRO A 36 11.07 -18.31 -6.75
C PRO A 36 9.56 -18.49 -6.94
N PRO A 37 8.75 -18.38 -5.86
CA PRO A 37 7.30 -18.41 -6.01
C PRO A 37 6.94 -17.46 -7.14
N ALA A 38 6.15 -17.95 -8.10
CA ALA A 38 5.70 -17.14 -9.22
C ALA A 38 5.24 -15.80 -8.65
N PRO A 39 5.73 -14.66 -9.18
CA PRO A 39 5.26 -13.37 -8.71
C PRO A 39 3.73 -13.42 -8.73
N PRO A 40 3.05 -12.96 -7.65
CA PRO A 40 1.60 -12.93 -7.65
C PRO A 40 1.15 -12.28 -8.96
N PRO A 41 0.14 -12.85 -9.65
CA PRO A 41 -0.29 -12.35 -10.94
C PRO A 41 -0.42 -10.83 -10.82
N SER A 42 0.26 -10.10 -11.71
CA SER A 42 0.16 -8.64 -11.73
C SER A 42 -1.31 -8.30 -11.94
N MET A 43 -2.00 -7.94 -10.86
CA MET A 43 -3.37 -7.45 -10.88
C MET A 43 -3.38 -6.03 -11.46
N ASN A 44 -3.04 -5.91 -12.74
CA ASN A 44 -3.29 -4.71 -13.53
C ASN A 44 -4.73 -4.67 -14.08
N GLY A 45 -5.60 -5.59 -13.63
CA GLY A 45 -7.03 -5.59 -13.91
C GLY A 45 -7.80 -4.86 -12.82
N ARG A 46 -8.05 -3.57 -13.06
CA ARG A 46 -9.02 -2.71 -12.34
C ARG A 46 -10.48 -3.13 -12.64
N GLU A 47 -10.84 -4.39 -12.49
CA GLU A 47 -12.27 -4.74 -12.49
C GLU A 47 -12.80 -4.54 -11.07
N ALA A 48 -13.72 -3.59 -10.93
CA ALA A 48 -14.55 -3.49 -9.75
C ALA A 48 -15.26 -4.85 -9.60
N VAL A 49 -14.97 -5.58 -8.54
CA VAL A 49 -15.70 -6.82 -8.22
C VAL A 49 -17.15 -6.40 -8.01
N PRO A 50 -18.13 -7.00 -8.68
CA PRO A 50 -19.53 -6.64 -8.51
C PRO A 50 -19.96 -6.91 -7.07
N TRP A 51 -20.18 -5.83 -6.32
CA TRP A 51 -20.59 -5.83 -4.93
C TRP A 51 -22.01 -6.40 -4.79
N THR A 52 -22.23 -7.28 -3.83
CA THR A 52 -23.54 -7.89 -3.55
C THR A 52 -24.43 -7.00 -2.69
N GLY A 53 -23.87 -5.98 -2.03
CA GLY A 53 -24.57 -5.14 -1.03
C GLY A 53 -24.92 -5.90 0.25
N GLU A 54 -24.36 -7.10 0.44
CA GLU A 54 -24.66 -7.96 1.59
C GLU A 54 -23.60 -7.79 2.69
N VAL A 55 -24.05 -7.81 3.95
CA VAL A 55 -23.18 -7.84 5.12
C VAL A 55 -23.06 -9.27 5.63
N LEU A 56 -21.84 -9.79 5.73
CA LEU A 56 -21.60 -11.08 6.38
C LEU A 56 -21.51 -10.90 7.90
N THR A 57 -22.47 -11.45 8.64
CA THR A 57 -22.44 -11.48 10.11
C THR A 57 -21.99 -12.87 10.62
N VAL A 58 -20.91 -12.90 11.41
CA VAL A 58 -20.33 -14.11 11.98
C VAL A 58 -20.55 -14.13 13.50
N THR A 59 -21.43 -15.02 13.97
CA THR A 59 -21.76 -15.20 15.41
C THR A 59 -21.26 -16.51 15.99
N GLY A 60 -20.87 -17.46 15.14
CA GLY A 60 -20.24 -18.73 15.50
C GLY A 60 -19.02 -18.96 14.63
N VAL A 61 -18.75 -20.21 14.25
CA VAL A 61 -17.65 -20.50 13.31
C VAL A 61 -18.18 -20.42 11.88
N THR A 62 -17.60 -19.52 11.08
CA THR A 62 -17.88 -19.40 9.65
C THR A 62 -16.59 -19.65 8.87
N GLU A 63 -16.61 -20.62 7.97
CA GLU A 63 -15.49 -20.95 7.09
C GLU A 63 -15.82 -20.54 5.65
N ILE A 64 -14.97 -19.73 5.04
CA ILE A 64 -15.11 -19.29 3.64
C ILE A 64 -14.77 -20.44 2.71
N SER A 65 -15.69 -20.81 1.82
CA SER A 65 -15.62 -22.06 1.06
C SER A 65 -15.04 -21.91 -0.36
N GLY A 66 -14.77 -20.68 -0.78
CA GLY A 66 -14.29 -20.35 -2.12
C GLY A 66 -13.95 -18.88 -2.24
N VAL A 67 -14.43 -18.23 -3.30
CA VAL A 67 -14.32 -16.78 -3.48
C VAL A 67 -15.66 -16.16 -3.10
N GLU A 68 -15.68 -15.37 -2.04
CA GLU A 68 -16.88 -14.72 -1.52
C GLU A 68 -16.67 -13.20 -1.49
N THR A 69 -17.73 -12.44 -1.80
CA THR A 69 -17.69 -10.97 -1.85
C THR A 69 -18.88 -10.40 -1.10
N TYR A 70 -18.60 -9.47 -0.21
CA TYR A 70 -19.57 -8.77 0.63
C TYR A 70 -19.30 -7.27 0.56
N GLU A 71 -20.26 -6.46 0.99
CA GLU A 71 -20.03 -5.03 1.23
C GLU A 71 -19.16 -4.84 2.49
N SER A 72 -19.56 -5.50 3.58
CA SER A 72 -18.80 -5.49 4.82
C SER A 72 -18.90 -6.83 5.55
N VAL A 73 -17.94 -7.05 6.46
CA VAL A 73 -17.89 -8.25 7.30
C VAL A 73 -17.92 -7.83 8.76
N ARG A 74 -18.80 -8.45 9.55
CA ARG A 74 -18.91 -8.22 10.99
C ARG A 74 -18.74 -9.53 11.74
N VAL A 75 -17.70 -9.62 12.56
CA VAL A 75 -17.47 -10.75 13.47
C VAL A 75 -17.84 -10.33 14.88
N GLU A 76 -18.97 -10.84 15.37
CA GLU A 76 -19.48 -10.52 16.70
C GLU A 76 -18.71 -11.29 17.78
N SER A 77 -18.92 -10.90 19.04
CA SER A 77 -18.38 -11.62 20.21
C SER A 77 -18.73 -13.12 20.11
N GLY A 78 -17.74 -13.99 20.32
CA GLY A 78 -17.84 -15.45 20.19
C GLY A 78 -17.74 -15.97 18.76
N GLY A 79 -17.81 -15.08 17.76
CA GLY A 79 -17.67 -15.41 16.34
C GLY A 79 -16.22 -15.71 15.97
N ARG A 80 -16.05 -16.65 15.04
CA ARG A 80 -14.75 -17.01 14.47
C ARG A 80 -14.84 -17.10 12.96
N LEU A 81 -14.11 -16.22 12.27
CA LEU A 81 -13.98 -16.26 10.82
C LEU A 81 -12.74 -17.08 10.44
N VAL A 82 -12.94 -18.07 9.57
CA VAL A 82 -11.88 -18.93 9.05
C VAL A 82 -11.77 -18.75 7.54
N ILE A 83 -10.59 -18.37 7.05
CA ILE A 83 -10.30 -18.28 5.61
C ILE A 83 -9.22 -19.32 5.27
N PRO A 84 -9.62 -20.52 4.82
CA PRO A 84 -8.70 -21.62 4.57
C PRO A 84 -7.87 -21.40 3.29
N LYS A 85 -6.92 -22.31 3.07
CA LYS A 85 -6.05 -22.28 1.89
C LYS A 85 -6.86 -22.30 0.61
N GLY A 86 -6.61 -21.32 -0.27
CA GLY A 86 -7.27 -21.21 -1.57
C GLY A 86 -8.65 -20.54 -1.53
N ALA A 87 -9.17 -20.21 -0.35
CA ALA A 87 -10.34 -19.35 -0.22
C ALA A 87 -9.94 -17.88 -0.23
N SER A 88 -10.87 -17.02 -0.67
CA SER A 88 -10.72 -15.58 -0.75
C SER A 88 -12.00 -14.89 -0.30
N LEU A 89 -11.85 -13.92 0.61
CA LEU A 89 -12.93 -13.05 1.05
C LEU A 89 -12.63 -11.62 0.60
N SER A 90 -13.57 -11.00 -0.11
CA SER A 90 -13.48 -9.60 -0.53
C SER A 90 -14.57 -8.76 0.15
N ALA A 91 -14.21 -7.60 0.69
CA ALA A 91 -15.17 -6.62 1.24
C ALA A 91 -14.63 -5.18 1.13
N VAL A 92 -15.41 -4.16 1.54
CA VAL A 92 -14.88 -2.80 1.75
C VAL A 92 -14.22 -2.74 3.12
N SER A 93 -14.93 -3.23 4.13
CA SER A 93 -14.53 -3.13 5.52
C SER A 93 -14.83 -4.41 6.30
N MET A 94 -14.09 -4.58 7.38
CA MET A 94 -14.27 -5.67 8.33
C MET A 94 -14.16 -5.15 9.75
N THR A 95 -15.13 -5.53 10.59
CA THR A 95 -15.15 -5.22 12.01
C THR A 95 -15.19 -6.49 12.85
N MET A 96 -14.47 -6.49 13.98
CA MET A 96 -14.47 -7.60 14.93
C MET A 96 -14.58 -7.07 16.37
N GLU A 97 -15.39 -7.73 17.20
CA GLU A 97 -15.66 -7.29 18.57
C GLU A 97 -15.53 -8.42 19.60
N GLY A 98 -15.31 -8.05 20.86
CA GLY A 98 -15.39 -8.95 22.01
C GLY A 98 -14.27 -9.99 22.10
N ASP A 99 -14.67 -11.25 22.13
CA ASP A 99 -13.83 -12.46 22.16
C ASP A 99 -13.81 -13.19 20.81
N SER A 100 -14.08 -12.46 19.73
CA SER A 100 -14.00 -12.97 18.36
C SER A 100 -12.59 -13.38 17.93
N GLY A 101 -12.48 -14.17 16.86
CA GLY A 101 -11.20 -14.60 16.28
C GLY A 101 -11.18 -14.59 14.76
N LEU A 102 -9.99 -14.36 14.19
CA LEU A 102 -9.71 -14.50 12.77
C LEU A 102 -8.59 -15.54 12.58
N GLU A 103 -8.89 -16.60 11.83
CA GLU A 103 -7.93 -17.65 11.47
C GLU A 103 -7.77 -17.69 9.94
N MET A 104 -6.56 -17.47 9.45
CA MET A 104 -6.24 -17.59 8.02
C MET A 104 -5.07 -18.54 7.86
N THR A 105 -5.26 -19.61 7.08
CA THR A 105 -4.21 -20.60 6.78
C THR A 105 -3.98 -20.71 5.29
N GLY A 106 -3.20 -19.80 4.71
CA GLY A 106 -2.97 -19.69 3.26
C GLY A 106 -4.15 -19.13 2.47
N GLY A 107 -5.12 -18.50 3.15
CA GLY A 107 -6.27 -17.83 2.56
C GLY A 107 -6.00 -16.35 2.24
N THR A 108 -6.93 -15.71 1.53
CA THR A 108 -6.83 -14.28 1.16
C THR A 108 -7.99 -13.47 1.74
N LEU A 109 -7.68 -12.32 2.34
CA LEU A 109 -8.63 -11.28 2.72
C LEU A 109 -8.27 -10.01 1.94
N LEU A 110 -9.20 -9.52 1.13
CA LEU A 110 -9.08 -8.29 0.37
C LEU A 110 -10.13 -7.29 0.84
N LEU A 111 -9.69 -6.18 1.41
CA LEU A 111 -10.52 -5.04 1.76
C LEU A 111 -10.19 -3.90 0.80
N ARG A 112 -11.16 -3.44 0.01
CA ARG A 112 -10.93 -2.41 -1.00
C ARG A 112 -12.04 -1.37 -1.04
N ALA A 113 -11.67 -0.11 -1.01
CA ALA A 113 -12.58 1.00 -1.18
C ALA A 113 -12.85 1.30 -2.67
N GLY A 114 -14.06 1.78 -2.96
CA GLY A 114 -14.36 2.40 -4.25
C GLY A 114 -13.75 3.80 -4.37
N PRO A 115 -13.75 4.39 -5.57
CA PRO A 115 -13.21 5.74 -5.81
C PRO A 115 -13.96 6.84 -5.03
N ASP A 116 -15.28 6.71 -4.93
CA ASP A 116 -16.16 7.58 -4.13
C ASP A 116 -16.60 6.88 -2.82
N GLY A 117 -15.89 5.82 -2.46
CA GLY A 117 -16.31 4.87 -1.44
C GLY A 117 -15.79 5.18 -0.04
N GLU A 118 -16.38 4.51 0.94
CA GLU A 118 -15.88 4.49 2.31
C GLU A 118 -14.44 3.95 2.38
N GLU A 119 -13.71 4.32 3.45
CA GLU A 119 -12.34 3.89 3.67
C GLU A 119 -12.23 2.35 3.80
N ALA A 120 -11.22 1.77 3.15
CA ALA A 120 -10.95 0.34 3.29
C ALA A 120 -10.37 0.07 4.68
N SER A 121 -11.03 -0.75 5.49
CA SER A 121 -10.63 -0.88 6.89
C SER A 121 -10.83 -2.26 7.51
N LEU A 122 -9.84 -2.72 8.28
CA LEU A 122 -9.96 -3.81 9.24
C LEU A 122 -9.83 -3.24 10.65
N ILE A 123 -10.93 -3.21 11.39
CA ILE A 123 -10.97 -2.72 12.77
C ILE A 123 -11.37 -3.88 13.68
N ALA A 124 -10.44 -4.34 14.52
CA ALA A 124 -10.67 -5.52 15.35
C ALA A 124 -10.34 -5.23 16.81
N ASN A 125 -11.34 -5.41 17.69
CA ASN A 125 -11.15 -5.56 19.13
C ASN A 125 -11.53 -7.00 19.47
N CYS A 126 -10.56 -7.90 19.46
CA CYS A 126 -10.81 -9.34 19.37
C CYS A 126 -9.98 -10.15 20.39
N GLN A 127 -10.20 -11.45 20.42
CA GLN A 127 -9.40 -12.36 21.22
C GLN A 127 -8.02 -12.58 20.58
N TYR A 128 -7.98 -12.93 19.29
CA TYR A 128 -6.74 -13.18 18.56
C TYR A 128 -6.90 -13.02 17.04
N VAL A 129 -5.77 -12.85 16.38
CA VAL A 129 -5.64 -12.92 14.92
C VAL A 129 -4.48 -13.85 14.57
N ASP A 130 -4.73 -14.85 13.73
CA ASP A 130 -3.72 -15.83 13.30
C ASP A 130 -3.62 -15.93 11.77
N LEU A 131 -2.51 -15.43 11.21
CA LEU A 131 -2.23 -15.40 9.78
C LEU A 131 -1.03 -16.31 9.46
N THR A 132 -1.28 -17.54 9.03
CA THR A 132 -0.22 -18.54 8.83
C THR A 132 -0.16 -19.12 7.42
N ARG A 133 0.98 -19.73 7.08
CA ARG A 133 1.15 -20.61 5.90
C ARG A 133 0.82 -19.94 4.57
N GLY A 134 1.27 -18.70 4.36
CA GLY A 134 1.04 -17.98 3.10
C GLY A 134 -0.23 -17.14 3.09
N SER A 135 -0.83 -16.84 4.24
CA SER A 135 -2.02 -15.98 4.31
C SER A 135 -1.71 -14.59 3.79
N THR A 136 -2.69 -14.00 3.10
CA THR A 136 -2.55 -12.68 2.47
C THR A 136 -3.70 -11.78 2.91
N VAL A 137 -3.37 -10.64 3.52
CA VAL A 137 -4.33 -9.59 3.87
C VAL A 137 -3.94 -8.32 3.12
N LEU A 138 -4.87 -7.79 2.32
CA LEU A 138 -4.69 -6.60 1.51
C LEU A 138 -5.78 -5.59 1.88
N VAL A 139 -5.41 -4.38 2.29
CA VAL A 139 -6.36 -3.30 2.62
C VAL A 139 -5.99 -2.07 1.80
N TRP A 140 -6.78 -1.77 0.76
CA TRP A 140 -6.45 -0.77 -0.26
C TRP A 140 -7.52 0.31 -0.39
N GLY A 141 -7.12 1.57 -0.21
CA GLY A 141 -7.93 2.75 -0.49
C GLY A 141 -8.24 2.87 -1.98
N GLY A 142 -9.28 3.63 -2.29
CA GLY A 142 -9.73 3.95 -3.63
C GLY A 142 -9.00 5.17 -4.15
N ASN A 143 -8.64 5.17 -5.43
CA ASN A 143 -8.04 6.34 -6.05
C ASN A 143 -9.10 7.43 -6.27
N GLY A 144 -8.66 8.69 -6.23
CA GLY A 144 -9.53 9.81 -6.54
C GLY A 144 -10.04 9.82 -7.99
N THR A 145 -11.13 10.53 -8.22
CA THR A 145 -11.82 10.64 -9.52
C THR A 145 -11.74 12.03 -10.13
N GLY A 146 -12.26 12.16 -11.36
CA GLY A 146 -12.40 13.41 -12.11
C GLY A 146 -13.19 14.52 -11.41
N ASP A 147 -14.02 14.18 -10.42
CA ASP A 147 -14.83 15.13 -9.70
C ASP A 147 -14.02 15.79 -8.59
N VAL A 148 -14.15 17.12 -8.45
CA VAL A 148 -13.39 17.92 -7.47
C VAL A 148 -13.54 17.33 -6.06
N ASP A 149 -14.77 17.01 -5.67
CA ASP A 149 -15.12 16.53 -4.33
C ASP A 149 -14.62 15.11 -4.03
N SER A 150 -14.29 14.31 -5.04
CA SER A 150 -13.73 12.97 -4.87
C SER A 150 -12.37 12.80 -5.55
N SER A 151 -11.66 13.91 -5.82
CA SER A 151 -10.33 13.89 -6.46
C SER A 151 -9.21 13.41 -5.54
N ALA A 152 -9.42 13.38 -4.23
CA ALA A 152 -8.49 12.80 -3.26
C ALA A 152 -8.61 11.27 -3.20
N GLY A 153 -7.49 10.59 -2.98
CA GLY A 153 -7.48 9.16 -2.71
C GLY A 153 -7.97 8.84 -1.30
N THR A 154 -8.72 7.74 -1.14
CA THR A 154 -9.27 7.35 0.15
C THR A 154 -8.23 6.64 1.01
N ARG A 155 -8.43 6.69 2.34
CA ARG A 155 -7.53 6.06 3.30
C ARG A 155 -7.67 4.54 3.31
N ALA A 156 -6.64 3.89 3.82
CA ALA A 156 -6.67 2.48 4.20
C ALA A 156 -6.13 2.27 5.61
N GLY A 157 -6.85 1.47 6.40
CA GLY A 157 -6.54 1.28 7.82
C GLY A 157 -6.64 -0.17 8.28
N VAL A 158 -5.64 -0.62 9.03
CA VAL A 158 -5.71 -1.83 9.85
C VAL A 158 -5.44 -1.42 11.29
N SER A 159 -6.40 -1.67 12.18
CA SER A 159 -6.27 -1.45 13.61
C SER A 159 -6.76 -2.69 14.34
N ILE A 160 -5.83 -3.46 14.90
CA ILE A 160 -6.12 -4.71 15.59
C ILE A 160 -5.66 -4.56 17.04
N SER A 161 -6.60 -4.69 17.97
CA SER A 161 -6.38 -4.85 19.40
C SER A 161 -6.81 -6.26 19.80
N ALA A 162 -5.84 -7.15 19.98
CA ALA A 162 -6.06 -8.53 20.41
C ALA A 162 -5.80 -8.69 21.91
N LYS A 163 -6.61 -9.49 22.59
CA LYS A 163 -6.38 -9.81 24.01
C LYS A 163 -5.23 -10.79 24.20
N ASP A 164 -5.17 -11.83 23.37
CA ASP A 164 -4.17 -12.89 23.52
C ASP A 164 -2.96 -12.65 22.62
N TYR A 165 -3.14 -12.73 21.31
CA TYR A 165 -2.02 -12.60 20.38
C TYR A 165 -2.43 -12.16 18.98
N ILE A 166 -1.44 -11.63 18.28
CA ILE A 166 -1.46 -11.41 16.83
C ILE A 166 -0.28 -12.18 16.26
N THR A 167 -0.55 -13.18 15.44
CA THR A 167 0.48 -14.00 14.81
C THR A 167 0.44 -13.85 13.30
N MET A 168 1.60 -13.63 12.71
CA MET A 168 1.85 -13.62 11.28
C MET A 168 3.07 -14.49 10.99
N SER A 169 2.88 -15.59 10.28
CA SER A 169 3.95 -16.52 9.93
C SER A 169 3.87 -16.92 8.47
N ASP A 170 4.94 -16.62 7.73
CA ASP A 170 5.02 -16.83 6.28
C ASP A 170 3.87 -16.13 5.53
N SER A 171 3.50 -14.92 5.96
CA SER A 171 2.29 -14.22 5.48
C SER A 171 2.60 -12.84 4.90
N ILE A 172 1.62 -12.28 4.19
CA ILE A 172 1.65 -10.93 3.63
C ILE A 172 0.54 -10.10 4.27
N LEU A 173 0.91 -8.94 4.80
CA LEU A 173 -0.02 -7.87 5.18
C LEU A 173 0.35 -6.60 4.43
N GLU A 174 -0.61 -6.06 3.70
CA GLU A 174 -0.40 -4.86 2.90
C GLU A 174 -1.53 -3.86 3.14
N VAL A 175 -1.16 -2.65 3.55
CA VAL A 175 -2.08 -1.52 3.69
C VAL A 175 -1.64 -0.44 2.71
N ARG A 176 -2.53 -0.03 1.79
CA ARG A 176 -2.24 1.01 0.81
C ARG A 176 -3.30 2.10 0.77
N GLY A 177 -2.92 3.35 0.95
CA GLY A 177 -3.82 4.47 0.65
C GLY A 177 -4.03 4.59 -0.86
N GLY A 178 -5.17 5.16 -1.27
CA GLY A 178 -5.47 5.42 -2.68
C GLY A 178 -4.70 6.62 -3.23
N ASP A 179 -4.38 6.63 -4.51
CA ASP A 179 -3.72 7.79 -5.14
C ASP A 179 -4.72 8.91 -5.44
N GLY A 180 -4.29 10.17 -5.33
CA GLY A 180 -5.04 11.32 -5.82
C GLY A 180 -5.12 11.36 -7.34
N LEU A 181 -6.14 12.04 -7.87
CA LEU A 181 -6.31 12.23 -9.31
C LEU A 181 -5.22 13.15 -9.88
N SER A 182 -4.64 12.79 -11.03
CA SER A 182 -3.91 13.71 -11.92
C SER A 182 -4.84 14.18 -13.06
N PRO A 183 -5.53 15.34 -12.93
CA PRO A 183 -6.49 15.79 -13.92
C PRO A 183 -5.80 16.24 -15.22
N GLU A 184 -6.49 16.12 -16.36
CA GLU A 184 -5.97 16.57 -17.66
C GLU A 184 -6.16 18.08 -17.91
N VAL A 185 -7.04 18.72 -17.15
CA VAL A 185 -7.35 20.16 -17.20
C VAL A 185 -7.55 20.70 -15.78
N PRO A 186 -7.39 22.01 -15.53
CA PRO A 186 -7.61 22.57 -14.21
C PRO A 186 -8.99 22.19 -13.66
N LEU A 187 -9.04 21.80 -12.39
CA LEU A 187 -10.26 21.37 -11.71
C LEU A 187 -11.17 22.54 -11.35
N SER A 188 -10.62 23.76 -11.26
CA SER A 188 -11.39 24.95 -10.88
C SER A 188 -10.88 26.23 -11.53
N GLU A 189 -11.80 27.07 -11.98
CA GLU A 189 -11.50 28.43 -12.46
C GLU A 189 -11.38 29.45 -11.32
N PHE A 190 -11.95 29.15 -10.14
CA PHE A 190 -12.06 30.11 -9.02
C PHE A 190 -11.06 29.86 -7.88
N GLY A 191 -10.31 28.76 -7.96
CA GLY A 191 -9.36 28.31 -6.94
C GLY A 191 -9.72 26.94 -6.38
N LEU A 192 -8.75 26.28 -5.76
CA LEU A 192 -8.87 24.94 -5.20
C LEU A 192 -8.35 24.95 -3.76
N MET A 193 -9.23 24.71 -2.80
CA MET A 193 -8.94 24.75 -1.36
C MET A 193 -9.48 23.49 -0.72
N GLY A 194 -8.72 22.90 0.19
CA GLY A 194 -9.08 21.68 0.88
C GLY A 194 -8.19 20.50 0.49
N ASP A 195 -8.77 19.31 0.50
CA ASP A 195 -8.07 18.05 0.26
C ASP A 195 -8.44 17.54 -1.14
N HIS A 196 -7.61 17.87 -2.14
CA HIS A 196 -7.90 17.59 -3.54
C HIS A 196 -6.68 17.04 -4.25
N CYS A 197 -6.87 16.06 -5.13
CA CYS A 197 -5.77 15.37 -5.81
C CYS A 197 -4.72 14.82 -4.82
N SER A 198 -5.04 14.69 -3.54
CA SER A 198 -4.11 14.24 -2.51
C SER A 198 -4.13 12.72 -2.41
N GLY A 199 -3.02 12.15 -1.97
CA GLY A 199 -2.91 10.75 -1.67
C GLY A 199 -3.56 10.39 -0.33
N GLY A 200 -4.22 9.24 -0.32
CA GLY A 200 -4.82 8.65 0.87
C GLY A 200 -3.77 8.16 1.87
N ASP A 201 -4.09 8.30 3.13
CA ASP A 201 -3.29 7.83 4.27
C ASP A 201 -3.30 6.30 4.38
N ALA A 202 -2.21 5.72 4.91
CA ALA A 202 -2.10 4.30 5.21
C ALA A 202 -1.74 4.06 6.68
N VAL A 203 -2.58 3.35 7.41
CA VAL A 203 -2.39 3.10 8.85
C VAL A 203 -2.36 1.61 9.15
N LEU A 204 -1.33 1.16 9.85
CA LEU A 204 -1.27 -0.17 10.44
C LEU A 204 -0.95 -0.06 11.93
N ALA A 205 -1.86 -0.54 12.76
CA ALA A 205 -1.76 -0.56 14.21
C ALA A 205 -2.07 -1.97 14.73
N LEU A 206 -1.09 -2.62 15.35
CA LEU A 206 -1.24 -3.94 15.96
C LEU A 206 -0.93 -3.83 17.46
N HIS A 207 -1.92 -4.12 18.29
CA HIS A 207 -1.89 -4.00 19.73
C HIS A 207 -2.26 -5.34 20.37
N ALA A 208 -1.41 -5.89 21.22
CA ALA A 208 -1.75 -7.05 22.05
C ALA A 208 -1.79 -6.63 23.53
N LEU A 209 -2.97 -6.73 24.15
CA LEU A 209 -3.30 -6.04 25.41
C LEU A 209 -3.28 -6.92 26.67
N GLY A 210 -3.23 -8.26 26.54
CA GLY A 210 -3.18 -9.17 27.69
C GLY A 210 -1.81 -9.17 28.39
N ASN A 211 -1.75 -9.67 29.63
CA ASN A 211 -0.52 -9.76 30.44
C ASN A 211 0.56 -10.73 29.89
N GLU A 212 0.29 -11.35 28.74
CA GLU A 212 1.23 -12.13 27.93
C GLU A 212 1.01 -11.84 26.44
N GLY A 213 0.43 -10.67 26.16
CA GLY A 213 0.02 -10.23 24.84
C GLY A 213 1.22 -10.24 23.90
N ALA A 214 1.12 -11.02 22.82
CA ALA A 214 2.23 -11.21 21.90
C ALA A 214 1.89 -10.77 20.48
N VAL A 215 2.79 -10.01 19.86
CA VAL A 215 2.81 -9.77 18.42
C VAL A 215 3.98 -10.54 17.83
N ASN A 216 3.68 -11.56 17.03
CA ASN A 216 4.68 -12.41 16.37
C ASN A 216 4.63 -12.19 14.86
N VAL A 217 5.69 -11.63 14.27
CA VAL A 217 5.83 -11.49 12.81
C VAL A 217 7.07 -12.27 12.38
N ARG A 218 6.85 -13.39 11.68
CA ARG A 218 7.90 -14.35 11.30
C ARG A 218 7.87 -14.63 9.81
N SER A 219 9.02 -14.56 9.15
CA SER A 219 9.17 -14.84 7.72
C SER A 219 8.12 -14.13 6.85
N SER A 220 7.65 -12.96 7.30
CA SER A 220 6.47 -12.29 6.75
C SER A 220 6.86 -10.99 6.07
N ARG A 221 6.01 -10.55 5.15
CA ARG A 221 6.10 -9.23 4.53
C ARG A 221 5.00 -8.34 5.08
N VAL A 222 5.40 -7.18 5.59
CA VAL A 222 4.47 -6.11 5.97
C VAL A 222 4.79 -4.89 5.11
N LEU A 223 3.78 -4.37 4.42
CA LEU A 223 3.88 -3.13 3.65
C LEU A 223 2.80 -2.15 4.09
N VAL A 224 3.20 -0.94 4.46
CA VAL A 224 2.31 0.20 4.67
C VAL A 224 2.73 1.28 3.70
N GLN A 225 1.88 1.60 2.73
CA GLN A 225 2.21 2.54 1.66
C GLN A 225 1.10 3.55 1.49
N ALA A 226 1.34 4.81 1.80
CA ALA A 226 0.36 5.84 1.51
C ALA A 226 0.27 6.12 0.00
N GLY A 227 -0.87 6.63 -0.43
CA GLY A 227 -1.11 6.98 -1.83
C GLY A 227 -0.37 8.25 -2.24
N ARG A 228 -0.12 8.41 -3.53
CA ARG A 228 0.54 9.60 -4.09
C ARG A 228 -0.45 10.75 -4.28
N GLY A 229 0.03 11.98 -4.20
CA GLY A 229 -0.67 13.10 -4.81
C GLY A 229 -0.70 12.92 -6.33
N GLY A 230 -1.76 13.38 -6.98
CA GLY A 230 -1.85 13.39 -8.43
C GLY A 230 -1.25 14.68 -8.99
N ASP A 231 -0.72 14.63 -10.21
CA ASP A 231 -0.02 15.75 -10.84
C ASP A 231 -0.97 16.84 -11.35
N ALA A 232 -0.52 18.10 -11.30
CA ALA A 232 -1.23 19.20 -11.93
C ALA A 232 -1.12 19.12 -13.46
N PRO A 233 -2.17 19.50 -14.20
CA PRO A 233 -2.17 19.48 -15.65
C PRO A 233 -1.23 20.53 -16.21
N ASP A 234 -0.55 20.19 -17.30
CA ASP A 234 0.21 21.16 -18.09
C ASP A 234 -0.70 22.16 -18.79
N GLY A 235 -0.17 23.34 -19.08
CA GLY A 235 -0.86 24.34 -19.88
C GLY A 235 -1.15 23.84 -21.30
N LEU A 236 -2.42 23.80 -21.68
CA LEU A 236 -2.81 23.30 -23.00
C LEU A 236 -2.33 24.22 -24.13
N PRO A 237 -1.81 23.67 -25.24
CA PRO A 237 -1.60 24.43 -26.45
C PRO A 237 -2.95 24.79 -27.07
N GLN A 238 -3.29 26.09 -27.10
CA GLN A 238 -4.48 26.58 -27.82
C GLN A 238 -4.09 27.13 -29.20
N PRO A 239 -4.50 26.50 -30.31
CA PRO A 239 -4.31 27.05 -31.64
C PRO A 239 -5.20 28.29 -31.83
N GLY A 240 -4.60 29.43 -32.18
CA GLY A 240 -5.34 30.62 -32.63
C GLY A 240 -5.80 31.60 -31.53
N VAL A 241 -5.56 31.31 -30.25
CA VAL A 241 -5.81 32.24 -29.14
C VAL A 241 -4.49 32.90 -28.72
N GLN A 242 -4.49 34.24 -28.60
CA GLN A 242 -3.35 35.02 -28.13
C GLN A 242 -3.44 35.15 -26.60
N GLY A 243 -2.37 34.83 -25.87
CA GLY A 243 -2.37 34.65 -24.41
C GLY A 243 -2.64 33.19 -24.02
N ARG A 244 -1.58 32.45 -23.62
CA ARG A 244 -1.68 31.01 -23.33
C ARG A 244 -1.98 30.78 -21.85
N ARG A 245 -2.81 29.78 -21.54
CA ARG A 245 -3.07 29.36 -20.16
C ARG A 245 -1.85 28.63 -19.60
N GLY A 246 -1.50 28.95 -18.35
CA GLY A 246 -0.57 28.17 -17.55
C GLY A 246 -1.16 26.82 -17.15
N GLY A 247 -0.31 25.85 -16.81
CA GLY A 247 -0.73 24.62 -16.14
C GLY A 247 -1.07 24.87 -14.66
N GLY A 248 -1.74 23.92 -14.02
CA GLY A 248 -2.11 24.01 -12.60
C GLY A 248 -3.46 23.39 -12.27
N TYR A 249 -3.71 23.14 -10.99
CA TYR A 249 -5.01 22.63 -10.52
C TYR A 249 -6.12 23.68 -10.62
N SER A 250 -5.74 24.97 -10.68
CA SER A 250 -6.65 26.08 -10.92
C SER A 250 -6.19 27.00 -12.05
N ASP A 251 -7.17 27.64 -12.69
CA ASP A 251 -6.93 28.65 -13.74
C ASP A 251 -6.88 30.07 -13.13
N GLY A 252 -5.77 30.39 -12.46
CA GLY A 252 -5.52 31.70 -11.85
C GLY A 252 -6.13 31.93 -10.48
N GLY A 253 -7.02 31.04 -10.03
CA GLY A 253 -7.55 31.04 -8.67
C GLY A 253 -6.53 30.54 -7.64
N PRO A 254 -6.63 30.90 -6.35
CA PRO A 254 -5.68 30.44 -5.35
C PRO A 254 -5.73 28.91 -5.16
N VAL A 255 -4.60 28.29 -4.78
CA VAL A 255 -4.50 26.86 -4.47
C VAL A 255 -3.92 26.69 -3.08
N GLY A 256 -4.57 25.90 -2.23
CA GLY A 256 -4.03 25.67 -0.91
C GLY A 256 -4.67 24.59 -0.08
N ASP A 257 -4.15 24.47 1.15
CA ASP A 257 -4.40 23.40 2.11
C ASP A 257 -3.66 22.10 1.75
N ARG A 258 -4.31 21.06 1.23
CA ARG A 258 -3.71 19.76 0.88
C ARG A 258 -4.03 19.41 -0.57
N VAL A 259 -3.35 20.07 -1.50
CA VAL A 259 -3.59 19.87 -2.94
C VAL A 259 -2.40 19.18 -3.59
N GLY A 260 -2.64 18.06 -4.27
CA GLY A 260 -1.56 17.26 -4.86
C GLY A 260 -0.59 16.71 -3.82
N THR A 261 -0.96 16.67 -2.54
CA THR A 261 -0.09 16.22 -1.46
C THR A 261 0.01 14.69 -1.43
N GLY A 262 1.17 14.13 -1.11
CA GLY A 262 1.30 12.71 -0.81
C GLY A 262 0.63 12.33 0.52
N GLY A 263 0.04 11.14 0.59
CA GLY A 263 -0.52 10.59 1.83
C GLY A 263 0.58 10.25 2.84
N SER A 264 0.22 10.18 4.13
CA SER A 264 1.15 9.78 5.20
C SER A 264 0.97 8.31 5.59
N ALA A 265 2.03 7.71 6.14
CA ALA A 265 2.05 6.31 6.54
C ALA A 265 2.38 6.15 8.02
N TRP A 266 1.54 5.41 8.75
CA TRP A 266 1.72 5.13 10.17
C TRP A 266 1.81 3.63 10.41
N PHE A 267 2.83 3.25 11.17
CA PHE A 267 3.02 1.90 11.65
C PHE A 267 3.19 1.90 13.16
N ASN A 268 2.34 1.16 13.85
CA ASN A 268 2.37 1.02 15.29
C ASN A 268 2.29 -0.46 15.68
N LEU A 269 3.30 -0.93 16.42
CA LEU A 269 3.26 -2.20 17.12
C LEU A 269 3.37 -1.95 18.61
N SER A 270 2.43 -2.48 19.39
CA SER A 270 2.48 -2.40 20.84
C SER A 270 2.06 -3.73 21.48
N ALA A 271 2.91 -4.31 22.31
CA ALA A 271 2.63 -5.56 23.01
C ALA A 271 3.58 -5.77 24.18
N ASP A 272 3.24 -6.64 25.12
CA ASP A 272 4.20 -7.08 26.15
C ASP A 272 5.39 -7.82 25.52
N TYR A 273 5.11 -8.65 24.51
CA TYR A 273 6.12 -9.41 23.77
C TYR A 273 6.00 -9.14 22.27
N ILE A 274 7.06 -8.60 21.68
CA ILE A 274 7.15 -8.40 20.23
C ILE A 274 8.28 -9.28 19.70
N TYR A 275 7.94 -10.18 18.77
CA TYR A 275 8.89 -11.06 18.11
C TYR A 275 8.89 -10.83 16.60
N LEU A 276 9.98 -10.30 16.08
CA LEU A 276 10.18 -10.04 14.66
C LEU A 276 11.33 -10.90 14.17
N ASP A 277 11.05 -11.92 13.34
CA ASP A 277 12.05 -12.86 12.85
C ASP A 277 11.98 -13.04 11.34
N GLY A 278 13.10 -12.96 10.64
CA GLY A 278 13.18 -13.22 9.19
C GLY A 278 12.23 -12.37 8.32
N SER A 279 11.75 -11.23 8.81
CA SER A 279 10.65 -10.48 8.19
C SER A 279 11.11 -9.23 7.43
N ASN A 280 10.29 -8.76 6.51
CA ASN A 280 10.51 -7.51 5.77
C ASN A 280 9.34 -6.55 6.00
N ILE A 281 9.62 -5.45 6.70
CA ILE A 281 8.66 -4.41 7.04
C ILE A 281 9.05 -3.14 6.27
N SER A 282 8.16 -2.68 5.40
CA SER A 282 8.37 -1.48 4.60
C SER A 282 7.26 -0.47 4.85
N ILE A 283 7.63 0.77 5.15
CA ILE A 283 6.71 1.86 5.42
C ILE A 283 7.10 3.01 4.51
N GLY A 284 6.18 3.42 3.63
CA GLY A 284 6.41 4.45 2.63
C GLY A 284 5.28 5.46 2.63
N ALA A 285 5.61 6.74 2.71
CA ALA A 285 4.66 7.80 2.42
C ALA A 285 4.47 7.98 0.91
N GLY A 286 3.44 8.72 0.54
CA GLY A 286 3.16 9.11 -0.83
C GLY A 286 4.07 10.25 -1.27
N ALA A 287 4.46 10.25 -2.54
CA ALA A 287 5.03 11.44 -3.15
C ALA A 287 3.92 12.48 -3.37
N GLY A 288 4.28 13.77 -3.33
CA GLY A 288 3.43 14.83 -3.87
C GLY A 288 3.37 14.75 -5.40
N GLY A 289 2.36 15.42 -5.96
CA GLY A 289 2.15 15.54 -7.39
C GLY A 289 2.93 16.71 -7.97
N ASP A 290 3.38 16.55 -9.21
CA ASP A 290 4.17 17.55 -9.91
C ASP A 290 3.37 18.83 -10.18
N ALA A 291 4.08 19.97 -10.22
CA ALA A 291 3.51 21.22 -10.70
C ALA A 291 3.35 21.18 -12.22
N GLY A 292 2.23 21.70 -12.73
CA GLY A 292 1.96 21.71 -14.17
C GLY A 292 2.89 22.67 -14.90
N ASP A 293 3.38 22.28 -16.07
CA ASP A 293 4.23 23.14 -16.88
C ASP A 293 3.44 24.29 -17.52
N GLY A 294 4.15 25.38 -17.85
CA GLY A 294 3.59 26.45 -18.65
C GLY A 294 3.32 25.99 -20.08
N GLY A 295 2.23 26.44 -20.69
CA GLY A 295 1.93 26.09 -22.07
C GLY A 295 3.05 26.53 -23.03
N GLN A 296 3.52 25.62 -23.88
CA GLN A 296 4.56 25.91 -24.88
C GLN A 296 4.16 27.11 -25.74
N VAL A 297 5.10 27.92 -26.22
CA VAL A 297 4.84 29.02 -27.18
C VAL A 297 5.06 28.52 -28.60
N ALA A 298 4.09 28.69 -29.50
CA ALA A 298 4.26 28.36 -30.92
C ALA A 298 5.19 29.40 -31.53
N SER A 299 6.27 28.93 -32.15
CA SER A 299 7.27 29.74 -32.83
C SER A 299 6.62 30.73 -33.80
N GLY A 300 6.77 32.04 -33.58
CA GLY A 300 6.44 33.02 -34.61
C GLY A 300 6.15 34.45 -34.16
N ALA A 301 5.69 34.67 -32.93
CA ALA A 301 5.46 36.03 -32.43
C ALA A 301 5.70 36.09 -30.93
N GLY A 302 6.50 37.07 -30.48
CA GLY A 302 7.11 37.17 -29.15
C GLY A 302 6.14 37.44 -27.99
N TYR A 303 5.11 36.61 -27.82
CA TYR A 303 4.14 36.69 -26.73
C TYR A 303 4.47 35.67 -25.64
N GLY A 304 4.33 36.05 -24.37
CA GLY A 304 4.67 35.21 -23.23
C GLY A 304 3.73 34.01 -23.10
N GLY A 305 4.29 32.81 -22.89
CA GLY A 305 3.51 31.67 -22.42
C GLY A 305 2.98 31.92 -21.01
N GLY A 306 1.81 31.37 -20.68
CA GLY A 306 1.33 31.35 -19.29
C GLY A 306 2.32 30.60 -18.41
N GLY A 307 2.57 31.12 -17.20
CA GLY A 307 3.47 30.49 -16.24
C GLY A 307 2.90 29.14 -15.78
N GLY A 308 3.76 28.12 -15.69
CA GLY A 308 3.42 26.87 -15.00
C GLY A 308 3.35 27.05 -13.49
N GLY A 309 2.91 26.01 -12.79
CA GLY A 309 2.78 25.96 -11.35
C GLY A 309 1.56 25.17 -10.91
N TYR A 310 1.29 25.21 -9.61
CA TYR A 310 0.06 24.64 -9.05
C TYR A 310 -1.17 25.52 -9.30
N SER A 311 -0.95 26.81 -9.57
CA SER A 311 -1.97 27.78 -9.98
C SER A 311 -1.47 28.54 -11.21
N GLY A 312 -1.99 28.15 -12.38
CA GLY A 312 -1.56 28.72 -13.66
C GLY A 312 -2.06 30.14 -13.85
N GLY A 313 -1.24 31.00 -14.44
CA GLY A 313 -1.67 32.33 -14.91
C GLY A 313 -1.79 32.40 -16.42
N THR A 314 -2.50 33.39 -16.96
CA THR A 314 -2.56 33.60 -18.42
C THR A 314 -1.40 34.48 -18.89
N GLY A 315 -0.75 34.07 -19.98
CA GLY A 315 0.25 34.89 -20.66
C GLY A 315 -0.38 36.11 -21.34
N ALA A 316 0.40 37.18 -21.54
CA ALA A 316 -0.07 38.39 -22.21
C ALA A 316 -0.43 38.14 -23.69
N GLY A 317 -1.57 38.66 -24.13
CA GLY A 317 -2.05 38.62 -25.51
C GLY A 317 -1.46 39.75 -26.39
N ALA A 318 -1.73 39.72 -27.70
CA ALA A 318 -1.21 40.74 -28.62
C ALA A 318 -1.99 42.06 -28.61
N THR A 319 -3.16 42.10 -27.96
CA THR A 319 -4.12 43.21 -28.01
C THR A 319 -4.24 43.93 -26.66
N ASP A 320 -3.12 44.22 -26.00
CA ASP A 320 -3.07 44.85 -24.66
C ASP A 320 -3.74 44.04 -23.53
N GLU A 321 -3.95 42.74 -23.73
CA GLU A 321 -4.37 41.85 -22.64
C GLU A 321 -3.22 41.68 -21.65
N VAL A 322 -3.41 42.28 -20.48
CA VAL A 322 -2.49 42.17 -19.34
C VAL A 322 -2.43 40.70 -18.91
N ALA A 323 -1.23 40.12 -18.86
CA ALA A 323 -1.02 38.79 -18.29
C ALA A 323 -1.68 38.71 -16.91
N SER A 324 -2.47 37.66 -16.66
CA SER A 324 -2.97 37.43 -15.32
C SER A 324 -1.88 36.73 -14.51
N PRO A 325 -1.57 37.22 -13.29
CA PRO A 325 -0.72 36.44 -12.40
C PRO A 325 -1.44 35.13 -12.05
N GLY A 326 -0.66 34.07 -11.83
CA GLY A 326 -1.19 32.88 -11.15
C GLY A 326 -1.74 33.24 -9.77
N GLY A 327 -2.62 32.39 -9.27
CA GLY A 327 -3.17 32.50 -7.93
C GLY A 327 -2.13 32.25 -6.84
N ARG A 328 -2.48 32.60 -5.60
CA ARG A 328 -1.63 32.34 -4.44
C ARG A 328 -1.59 30.83 -4.15
N VAL A 329 -0.39 30.29 -3.93
CA VAL A 329 -0.18 28.93 -3.42
C VAL A 329 0.19 28.97 -1.94
N PHE A 330 -0.52 28.22 -1.08
CA PHE A 330 -0.23 28.17 0.37
C PHE A 330 -0.67 26.84 1.00
N GLY A 331 -0.05 26.43 2.11
CA GLY A 331 -0.29 25.11 2.71
C GLY A 331 0.63 24.02 2.14
N ASP A 332 0.19 22.77 2.22
CA ASP A 332 0.89 21.56 1.77
C ASP A 332 0.52 21.26 0.31
N VAL A 333 1.01 22.07 -0.62
CA VAL A 333 0.73 21.89 -2.06
C VAL A 333 1.90 21.18 -2.74
N GLY A 334 1.62 20.03 -3.36
CA GLY A 334 2.62 19.18 -4.01
C GLY A 334 3.66 18.59 -3.06
N SER A 335 3.48 18.69 -1.74
CA SER A 335 4.45 18.15 -0.79
C SER A 335 4.29 16.62 -0.63
N GLY A 336 5.40 15.95 -0.35
CA GLY A 336 5.40 14.54 0.02
C GLY A 336 4.82 14.29 1.41
N GLY A 337 4.37 13.06 1.66
CA GLY A 337 3.82 12.66 2.95
C GLY A 337 4.86 12.27 4.00
N ASN A 338 4.40 12.11 5.24
CA ASN A 338 5.23 11.75 6.38
C ASN A 338 5.18 10.25 6.68
N VAL A 339 6.26 9.72 7.25
CA VAL A 339 6.29 8.36 7.80
C VAL A 339 6.46 8.41 9.32
N TRP A 340 5.61 7.67 10.03
CA TRP A 340 5.73 7.44 11.46
C TRP A 340 5.82 5.95 11.77
N MET A 341 6.77 5.59 12.63
CA MET A 341 6.94 4.22 13.11
C MET A 341 7.09 4.22 14.63
N MET A 342 6.29 3.41 15.29
CA MET A 342 6.39 3.13 16.72
C MET A 342 6.39 1.63 16.96
N VAL A 343 7.34 1.16 17.77
CA VAL A 343 7.41 -0.21 18.25
C VAL A 343 7.64 -0.13 19.75
N GLU A 344 6.65 -0.55 20.52
CA GLU A 344 6.65 -0.45 21.98
C GLU A 344 6.37 -1.82 22.60
N GLY A 345 7.27 -2.30 23.44
CA GLY A 345 6.99 -3.49 24.22
C GLY A 345 7.98 -3.73 25.35
N HIS A 346 7.55 -4.48 26.35
CA HIS A 346 8.40 -4.86 27.47
C HIS A 346 9.55 -5.78 27.02
N ASN A 347 9.27 -6.67 26.08
CA ASN A 347 10.26 -7.59 25.50
C ASN A 347 10.20 -7.52 23.97
N LEU A 348 11.18 -6.85 23.37
CA LEU A 348 11.36 -6.82 21.92
C LEU A 348 12.52 -7.74 21.50
N LEU A 349 12.21 -8.74 20.67
CA LEU A 349 13.21 -9.57 20.02
C LEU A 349 13.11 -9.40 18.50
N GLN A 350 14.13 -8.76 17.92
CA GLN A 350 14.29 -8.59 16.49
C GLN A 350 15.48 -9.42 15.99
N LYS A 351 15.21 -10.34 15.08
CA LYS A 351 16.18 -11.22 14.44
C LYS A 351 15.94 -11.26 12.95
N ASP A 352 17.01 -11.20 12.15
CA ASP A 352 16.97 -11.35 10.68
C ASP A 352 15.86 -10.53 9.97
N THR A 353 15.46 -9.41 10.58
CA THR A 353 14.33 -8.59 10.13
C THR A 353 14.83 -7.28 9.56
N ARG A 354 14.38 -6.96 8.35
CA ARG A 354 14.62 -5.69 7.69
C ARG A 354 13.43 -4.76 7.89
N MET A 355 13.72 -3.54 8.34
CA MET A 355 12.76 -2.44 8.41
C MET A 355 13.23 -1.32 7.49
N SER A 356 12.34 -0.78 6.67
CA SER A 356 12.62 0.30 5.74
C SER A 356 11.57 1.39 5.87
N LEU A 357 12.01 2.63 6.00
CA LEU A 357 11.15 3.81 6.09
C LEU A 357 11.52 4.76 4.95
N ARG A 358 10.52 5.26 4.21
CA ARG A 358 10.72 6.23 3.12
C ARG A 358 9.68 7.34 3.20
N GLY A 359 10.14 8.55 3.51
CA GLY A 359 9.32 9.76 3.38
C GLY A 359 8.92 10.03 1.93
N GLY A 360 7.88 10.83 1.75
CA GLY A 360 7.42 11.26 0.43
C GLY A 360 8.38 12.28 -0.17
N ASP A 361 8.65 12.13 -1.46
CA ASP A 361 9.26 13.19 -2.26
C ASP A 361 8.16 14.24 -2.58
N GLY A 362 8.50 15.51 -2.70
CA GLY A 362 7.58 16.57 -3.13
C GLY A 362 8.30 17.63 -3.94
#